data_AF-A0A2V3INR5-F1
#
_entry.id   AF-A0A2V3INR5-F1
#
_cell.length_a   1.000
_cell.length_b   1.000
_cell.length_c   1.000
_cell.angle_alpha   90.00
_cell.angle_beta   90.00
_cell.angle_gamma   90.00
#
_symmetry.space_group_name_H-M   'P 1'
#
loop_
_entity.id
_entity.type
_entity.pdbx_description
1 polymer ?
#
loop_
_entity_poly.entity_id
_entity_poly.type
_entity_poly.pdbx_seq_one_letter_code
_entity_poly.pdbx_strand_id
1 'polypeptide(L)'
;MMKSFPSLPLLFAVCILSLCVQLTSAEGMSAQASFSKRCEAAVQCIVSNPSNETCGVVPVAPSKQRFLNDTSFSLKLLREGVYLYTEIAYNTLVLKSGRHITLIDFPLAAGSAVTNDSGLLRAIPQVLNGTIPYRVDMVYSHAHFDHIGTSRLVFNFLRRQYPSAKILVWGTLETRKLIRDSKRQLSVKPNIIVGRRGRTLFMSPTLMVRLDIIGGHTQSDLRVYIPPSRAGGGIVMFVDVVFPGFAAPFNFAITQDLRQYIKSHQRVLRLRFDTFVPGHIGLGNRTDVVVSMEYAKSVLEAAKQAVASVTLQQQIDAGIGRVSDPNAAEFGNFFFPFVSVLRPLQIEACFRIVVEKWGCRLGGTDLVARGHCFTALQFLDIEL
;
A
#
# COMPACT_ATOMS: atom_id res chain seq x y z
N MET A 1 -5.74 -49.89 -48.99
CA MET A 1 -5.37 -48.51 -49.35
C MET A 1 -4.89 -47.78 -48.09
N MET A 2 -3.59 -47.88 -47.80
CA MET A 2 -2.92 -47.11 -46.75
C MET A 2 -2.42 -45.80 -47.38
N LYS A 3 -2.78 -44.65 -46.81
CA LYS A 3 -2.14 -43.36 -47.12
C LYS A 3 -1.19 -43.00 -45.97
N SER A 4 0.08 -42.96 -46.30
CA SER A 4 1.20 -42.49 -45.50
C SER A 4 1.12 -40.97 -45.28
N PHE A 5 1.32 -40.52 -44.04
CA PHE A 5 1.68 -39.13 -43.73
C PHE A 5 3.21 -39.00 -43.69
N PRO A 6 3.81 -37.93 -44.24
CA PRO A 6 5.24 -37.70 -44.10
C PRO A 6 5.54 -37.13 -42.71
N SER A 7 6.57 -37.66 -42.06
CA SER A 7 7.19 -37.12 -40.86
C SER A 7 7.94 -35.83 -41.18
N LEU A 8 7.54 -34.71 -40.55
CA LEU A 8 8.31 -33.47 -40.53
C LEU A 8 9.53 -33.65 -39.60
N PRO A 9 10.73 -33.15 -39.94
CA PRO A 9 11.92 -33.36 -39.13
C PRO A 9 11.88 -32.48 -37.87
N LEU A 10 12.17 -33.10 -36.73
CA LEU A 10 12.17 -32.53 -35.37
C LEU A 10 13.15 -31.35 -35.16
N LEU A 11 13.93 -30.95 -36.18
CA LEU A 11 14.93 -29.87 -36.09
C LEU A 11 14.37 -28.45 -36.28
N PHE A 12 13.18 -28.27 -36.87
CA PHE A 12 12.65 -26.91 -37.12
C PHE A 12 11.89 -26.29 -35.93
N ALA A 13 11.45 -27.11 -34.97
CA ALA A 13 10.69 -26.63 -33.80
C ALA A 13 11.57 -25.99 -32.71
N VAL A 14 12.87 -26.30 -32.65
CA VAL A 14 13.78 -25.79 -31.60
C VAL A 14 14.32 -24.37 -31.95
N CYS A 15 14.44 -24.04 -33.24
CA CYS A 15 14.88 -22.70 -33.67
C CYS A 15 13.82 -21.61 -33.46
N ILE A 16 12.53 -21.91 -33.68
CA ILE A 16 11.46 -20.90 -33.56
C ILE A 16 11.19 -20.56 -32.08
N LEU A 17 11.31 -21.52 -31.17
CA LEU A 17 11.23 -21.28 -29.73
C LEU A 17 12.44 -20.48 -29.20
N SER A 18 13.66 -20.72 -29.70
CA SER A 18 14.83 -19.93 -29.31
C SER A 18 14.79 -18.49 -29.87
N LEU A 19 14.29 -18.29 -31.10
CA LEU A 19 14.18 -16.97 -31.71
C LEU A 19 13.08 -16.11 -31.05
N CYS A 20 11.94 -16.68 -30.69
CA CYS A 20 10.88 -15.97 -29.95
C CYS A 20 11.29 -15.61 -28.51
N VAL A 21 12.05 -16.48 -27.84
CA VAL A 21 12.62 -16.17 -26.50
C VAL A 21 13.68 -15.07 -26.61
N GLN A 22 14.50 -15.07 -27.68
CA GLN A 22 15.50 -14.02 -27.90
C GLN A 22 14.87 -12.66 -28.25
N LEU A 23 13.84 -12.62 -29.10
CA LEU A 23 13.16 -11.37 -29.48
C LEU A 23 12.39 -10.73 -28.30
N THR A 24 11.69 -11.53 -27.50
CA THR A 24 11.03 -11.03 -26.27
C THR A 24 12.03 -10.59 -25.20
N SER A 25 13.19 -11.24 -25.11
CA SER A 25 14.28 -10.81 -24.21
C SER A 25 14.96 -9.52 -24.68
N ALA A 26 15.14 -9.32 -25.99
CA ALA A 26 15.81 -8.14 -26.54
C ALA A 26 14.94 -6.87 -26.39
N GLU A 27 13.63 -6.96 -26.63
CA GLU A 27 12.70 -5.85 -26.39
C GLU A 27 12.58 -5.50 -24.89
N GLY A 28 12.53 -6.51 -24.01
CA GLY A 28 12.55 -6.31 -22.56
C GLY A 28 13.86 -5.70 -22.05
N MET A 29 15.00 -6.11 -22.59
CA MET A 29 16.32 -5.55 -22.28
C MET A 29 16.45 -4.10 -22.77
N SER A 30 15.92 -3.79 -23.96
CA SER A 30 15.89 -2.44 -24.52
C SER A 30 15.03 -1.49 -23.68
N ALA A 31 13.84 -1.94 -23.26
CA ALA A 31 12.95 -1.16 -22.39
C ALA A 31 13.56 -0.89 -21.00
N GLN A 32 14.24 -1.89 -20.42
CA GLN A 32 14.90 -1.76 -19.11
C GLN A 32 16.13 -0.84 -19.19
N ALA A 33 16.94 -0.93 -20.24
CA ALA A 33 18.08 -0.04 -20.45
C ALA A 33 17.64 1.42 -20.68
N SER A 34 16.58 1.62 -21.47
CA SER A 34 15.94 2.92 -21.67
C SER A 34 15.35 3.50 -20.38
N PHE A 35 14.80 2.65 -19.51
CA PHE A 35 14.36 3.05 -18.17
C PHE A 35 15.53 3.50 -17.29
N SER A 36 16.60 2.70 -17.18
CA SER A 36 17.75 3.02 -16.30
C SER A 36 18.34 4.38 -16.65
N LYS A 37 18.62 4.62 -17.94
CA LYS A 37 19.20 5.88 -18.41
C LYS A 37 18.31 7.08 -18.12
N ARG A 38 17.01 6.97 -18.38
CA ARG A 38 16.05 8.06 -18.09
C ARG A 38 15.90 8.31 -16.60
N CYS A 39 15.92 7.25 -15.81
CA CYS A 39 15.81 7.35 -14.36
C CYS A 39 17.04 8.02 -13.75
N GLU A 40 18.24 7.58 -14.12
CA GLU A 40 19.50 8.16 -13.69
C GLU A 40 19.58 9.64 -14.07
N ALA A 41 19.21 10.01 -15.30
CA ALA A 41 19.18 11.40 -15.72
C ALA A 41 18.23 12.26 -14.88
N ALA A 42 17.02 11.76 -14.58
CA ALA A 42 16.06 12.48 -13.73
C ALA A 42 16.57 12.61 -12.29
N VAL A 43 17.11 11.54 -11.70
CA VAL A 43 17.69 11.55 -10.35
C VAL A 43 18.88 12.50 -10.27
N GLN A 44 19.79 12.47 -11.24
CA GLN A 44 20.95 13.38 -11.26
C GLN A 44 20.51 14.84 -11.40
N CYS A 45 19.53 15.15 -12.25
CA CYS A 45 18.94 16.50 -12.30
C CYS A 45 18.46 16.93 -10.91
N ILE A 46 17.69 16.09 -10.21
CA ILE A 46 17.12 16.41 -8.90
C ILE A 46 18.21 16.61 -7.84
N VAL A 47 19.22 15.74 -7.81
CA VAL A 47 20.28 15.77 -6.80
C VAL A 47 21.25 16.93 -7.03
N SER A 48 21.54 17.29 -8.29
CA SER A 48 22.51 18.33 -8.64
C SER A 48 21.93 19.75 -8.68
N ASN A 49 20.61 19.94 -8.75
CA ASN A 49 20.03 21.28 -8.91
C ASN A 49 19.59 21.93 -7.59
N PRO A 50 20.22 23.03 -7.14
CA PRO A 50 19.69 23.89 -6.09
C PRO A 50 18.62 24.81 -6.70
N SER A 51 17.37 24.36 -6.68
CA SER A 51 16.17 25.22 -6.74
C SER A 51 16.15 26.26 -7.88
N ASN A 52 16.01 25.85 -9.14
CA ASN A 52 15.52 26.71 -10.25
C ASN A 52 15.33 25.97 -11.60
N GLU A 53 15.89 24.77 -11.78
CA GLU A 53 15.62 23.95 -12.97
C GLU A 53 14.44 23.00 -12.73
N THR A 54 13.54 22.90 -13.71
CA THR A 54 12.44 21.94 -13.70
C THR A 54 12.94 20.55 -14.11
N CYS A 55 13.24 19.70 -13.12
CA CYS A 55 13.51 18.29 -13.37
C CYS A 55 12.23 17.53 -13.71
N GLY A 56 12.32 16.59 -14.66
CA GLY A 56 11.23 15.65 -14.94
C GLY A 56 10.98 14.70 -13.76
N VAL A 57 9.76 14.15 -13.70
CA VAL A 57 9.39 13.13 -12.72
C VAL A 57 10.21 11.86 -12.98
N VAL A 58 10.66 11.22 -11.90
CA VAL A 58 11.40 9.96 -12.00
C VAL A 58 10.47 8.88 -12.55
N PRO A 59 10.81 8.22 -13.69
CA PRO A 59 9.93 7.23 -14.29
C PRO A 59 9.73 6.03 -13.37
N VAL A 60 8.61 5.34 -13.53
CA VAL A 60 8.36 4.06 -12.85
C VAL A 60 8.82 2.92 -13.75
N ALA A 61 9.59 1.98 -13.17
CA ALA A 61 10.06 0.79 -13.90
C ALA A 61 8.88 0.02 -14.52
N PRO A 62 8.97 -0.46 -15.77
CA PRO A 62 7.87 -1.13 -16.46
C PRO A 62 7.20 -2.26 -15.64
N SER A 63 7.99 -3.06 -14.92
CA SER A 63 7.48 -4.15 -14.06
C SER A 63 6.66 -3.68 -12.85
N LYS A 64 6.82 -2.41 -12.45
CA LYS A 64 6.14 -1.76 -11.33
C LYS A 64 5.03 -0.83 -11.78
N GLN A 65 4.90 -0.56 -13.08
CA GLN A 65 3.81 0.25 -13.59
C GLN A 65 2.48 -0.43 -13.26
N ARG A 66 1.54 0.39 -12.83
CA ARG A 66 0.17 0.00 -12.49
C ARG A 66 -0.72 0.97 -13.23
N PHE A 67 -1.44 0.45 -14.22
CA PHE A 67 -2.39 1.24 -14.97
C PHE A 67 -3.74 1.10 -14.30
N LEU A 68 -4.42 2.23 -14.06
CA LEU A 68 -5.82 2.25 -13.67
C LEU A 68 -6.63 1.88 -14.92
N ASN A 69 -6.81 0.59 -15.17
CA ASN A 69 -7.59 0.13 -16.32
C ASN A 69 -8.90 -0.50 -15.85
N ASP A 70 -9.97 0.06 -16.39
CA ASP A 70 -11.39 -0.29 -16.29
C ASP A 70 -12.09 0.02 -14.95
N THR A 71 -13.34 0.46 -15.03
CA THR A 71 -14.27 0.60 -13.88
C THR A 71 -14.83 -0.76 -13.45
N SER A 72 -14.38 -1.85 -14.09
CA SER A 72 -14.71 -3.22 -13.73
C SER A 72 -13.81 -3.73 -12.60
N PHE A 73 -14.34 -4.67 -11.82
CA PHE A 73 -13.58 -5.38 -10.79
C PHE A 73 -13.00 -6.68 -11.35
N SER A 74 -11.98 -7.21 -10.69
CA SER A 74 -11.43 -8.53 -10.97
C SER A 74 -11.47 -9.43 -9.73
N LEU A 75 -11.56 -10.74 -9.96
CA LEU A 75 -11.46 -11.77 -8.93
C LEU A 75 -10.32 -12.72 -9.27
N LYS A 76 -9.29 -12.75 -8.44
CA LYS A 76 -8.17 -13.68 -8.55
C LYS A 76 -8.20 -14.68 -7.41
N LEU A 77 -8.26 -15.98 -7.74
CA LEU A 77 -8.07 -17.02 -6.74
C LEU A 77 -6.61 -17.00 -6.25
N LEU A 78 -6.39 -16.71 -4.97
CA LEU A 78 -5.06 -16.75 -4.34
C LEU A 78 -4.74 -18.13 -3.79
N ARG A 79 -5.76 -18.78 -3.26
CA ARG A 79 -5.73 -20.10 -2.63
C ARG A 79 -7.14 -20.66 -2.63
N GLU A 80 -7.31 -21.96 -2.49
CA GLU A 80 -8.63 -22.55 -2.30
C GLU A 80 -9.44 -21.80 -1.22
N GLY A 81 -10.63 -21.32 -1.62
CA GLY A 81 -11.52 -20.56 -0.76
C GLY A 81 -11.04 -19.14 -0.39
N VAL A 82 -9.98 -18.61 -1.00
CA VAL A 82 -9.47 -17.24 -0.76
C VAL A 82 -9.26 -16.53 -2.09
N TYR A 83 -10.05 -15.49 -2.30
CA TYR A 83 -10.06 -14.67 -3.51
C TYR A 83 -9.55 -13.26 -3.18
N LEU A 84 -8.72 -12.71 -4.05
CA LEU A 84 -8.46 -11.28 -4.12
C LEU A 84 -9.52 -10.65 -5.02
N TYR A 85 -10.25 -9.70 -4.48
CA TYR A 85 -11.03 -8.76 -5.25
C TYR A 85 -10.20 -7.50 -5.45
N THR A 86 -10.13 -7.03 -6.70
CA THR A 86 -9.46 -5.77 -7.03
C THR A 86 -10.39 -4.90 -7.86
N GLU A 87 -10.56 -3.64 -7.48
CA GLU A 87 -11.30 -2.63 -8.24
C GLU A 87 -10.52 -1.32 -8.19
N ILE A 88 -10.19 -0.79 -9.37
CA ILE A 88 -9.31 0.38 -9.53
C ILE A 88 -7.95 0.10 -8.85
N ALA A 89 -7.70 0.72 -7.69
CA ALA A 89 -6.47 0.56 -6.92
C ALA A 89 -6.68 -0.18 -5.60
N TYR A 90 -7.91 -0.61 -5.29
CA TYR A 90 -8.26 -1.20 -4.00
C TYR A 90 -8.27 -2.72 -4.05
N ASN A 91 -7.77 -3.34 -2.98
CA ASN A 91 -7.68 -4.78 -2.82
C ASN A 91 -8.43 -5.22 -1.55
N THR A 92 -9.40 -6.13 -1.69
CA THR A 92 -10.05 -6.79 -0.56
C THR A 92 -9.95 -8.30 -0.68
N LEU A 93 -9.96 -8.99 0.45
CA LEU A 93 -10.04 -10.44 0.49
C LEU A 93 -11.50 -10.89 0.63
N VAL A 94 -11.90 -11.81 -0.24
CA VAL A 94 -13.17 -12.54 -0.15
C VAL A 94 -12.86 -14.01 0.09
N LEU A 95 -13.32 -14.55 1.21
CA LEU A 95 -13.10 -15.96 1.56
C LEU A 95 -14.41 -16.73 1.52
N LYS A 96 -14.37 -17.98 1.06
CA LYS A 96 -15.52 -18.89 1.05
C LYS A 96 -15.13 -20.29 1.54
N SER A 97 -15.92 -20.82 2.46
CA SER A 97 -15.87 -22.21 2.90
C SER A 97 -17.30 -22.73 3.09
N GLY A 98 -17.73 -23.66 2.24
CA GLY A 98 -19.13 -24.12 2.23
C GLY A 98 -20.12 -22.95 2.14
N ARG A 99 -20.97 -22.82 3.18
CA ARG A 99 -21.99 -21.75 3.33
C ARG A 99 -21.53 -20.57 4.20
N HIS A 100 -20.23 -20.43 4.42
CA HIS A 100 -19.62 -19.35 5.18
C HIS A 100 -18.76 -18.48 4.26
N ILE A 101 -19.09 -17.20 4.14
CA ILE A 101 -18.32 -16.19 3.40
C ILE A 101 -17.76 -15.13 4.36
N THR A 102 -16.52 -14.68 4.13
CA THR A 102 -15.90 -13.57 4.86
C THR A 102 -15.43 -12.51 3.88
N LEU A 103 -15.73 -11.24 4.15
CA LEU A 103 -15.35 -10.07 3.35
C LEU A 103 -14.46 -9.18 4.20
N ILE A 104 -13.29 -8.80 3.71
CA ILE A 104 -12.29 -8.03 4.46
C ILE A 104 -12.07 -6.69 3.76
N ASP A 105 -12.57 -5.60 4.34
CA ASP A 105 -12.71 -4.26 3.77
C ASP A 105 -13.78 -4.14 2.66
N PHE A 106 -14.24 -2.90 2.48
CA PHE A 106 -15.41 -2.47 1.72
C PHE A 106 -15.08 -1.12 1.06
N PRO A 107 -14.27 -1.15 -0.01
CA PRO A 107 -13.68 0.05 -0.53
C PRO A 107 -14.71 1.03 -1.09
N LEU A 108 -14.40 2.30 -0.93
CA LEU A 108 -15.07 3.41 -1.61
C LEU A 108 -13.98 4.30 -2.18
N ALA A 109 -13.83 4.33 -3.51
CA ALA A 109 -12.82 5.17 -4.13
C ALA A 109 -13.03 6.65 -3.76
N ALA A 110 -11.93 7.37 -3.53
CA ALA A 110 -11.96 8.76 -3.10
C ALA A 110 -12.73 9.61 -4.13
N GLY A 111 -13.68 10.42 -3.66
CA GLY A 111 -14.52 11.26 -4.51
C GLY A 111 -15.65 10.51 -5.22
N SER A 112 -15.76 9.18 -5.10
CA SER A 112 -16.87 8.42 -5.67
C SER A 112 -18.15 8.58 -4.86
N ALA A 113 -19.28 8.71 -5.56
CA ALA A 113 -20.59 8.60 -4.95
C ALA A 113 -20.85 7.14 -4.54
N VAL A 114 -21.58 6.94 -3.44
CA VAL A 114 -22.09 5.61 -3.09
C VAL A 114 -23.28 5.31 -4.00
N THR A 115 -23.06 4.47 -5.01
CA THR A 115 -24.11 4.00 -5.92
C THR A 115 -24.58 2.61 -5.49
N ASN A 116 -25.76 2.19 -5.97
CA ASN A 116 -26.22 0.81 -5.79
C ASN A 116 -25.53 -0.18 -6.74
N ASP A 117 -24.59 0.27 -7.57
CA ASP A 117 -23.80 -0.54 -8.50
C ASP A 117 -22.32 -0.49 -8.10
N SER A 118 -21.94 -1.36 -7.18
CA SER A 118 -20.56 -1.56 -6.76
C SER A 118 -20.07 -2.91 -7.28
N GLY A 119 -18.83 -2.97 -7.75
CA GLY A 119 -18.22 -4.22 -8.18
C GLY A 119 -18.26 -5.30 -7.10
N LEU A 120 -18.16 -4.92 -5.82
CA LEU A 120 -18.18 -5.87 -4.71
C LEU A 120 -19.56 -6.54 -4.54
N LEU A 121 -20.66 -5.82 -4.82
CA LEU A 121 -22.01 -6.42 -4.83
C LEU A 121 -22.18 -7.44 -5.95
N ARG A 122 -21.51 -7.23 -7.09
CA ARG A 122 -21.48 -8.19 -8.21
C ARG A 122 -20.52 -9.36 -7.97
N ALA A 123 -19.43 -9.14 -7.24
CA ALA A 123 -18.43 -10.15 -6.90
C ALA A 123 -18.94 -11.18 -5.89
N ILE A 124 -19.72 -10.75 -4.88
CA ILE A 124 -20.22 -11.64 -3.82
C ILE A 124 -21.01 -12.84 -4.40
N PRO A 125 -22.02 -12.66 -5.27
CA PRO A 125 -22.71 -13.77 -5.92
C PRO A 125 -21.81 -14.68 -6.75
N GLN A 126 -20.80 -14.13 -7.44
CA GLN A 126 -19.85 -14.91 -8.23
C GLN A 126 -19.01 -15.85 -7.36
N VAL A 127 -18.49 -15.36 -6.23
CA VAL A 127 -17.75 -16.20 -5.28
C VAL A 127 -18.67 -17.24 -4.64
N LEU A 128 -19.91 -16.86 -4.30
CA LEU A 128 -20.89 -17.80 -3.76
C LEU A 128 -21.28 -18.90 -4.75
N ASN A 129 -21.27 -18.62 -6.05
CA ASN A 129 -21.57 -19.56 -7.13
C ASN A 129 -22.85 -20.38 -6.86
N GLY A 130 -23.98 -19.68 -6.64
CA GLY A 130 -25.27 -20.28 -6.30
C GLY A 130 -25.42 -20.78 -4.86
N THR A 131 -24.35 -20.79 -4.05
CA THR A 131 -24.42 -21.18 -2.64
C THR A 131 -25.14 -20.11 -1.82
N ILE A 132 -26.20 -20.48 -1.10
CA ILE A 132 -26.85 -19.59 -0.13
C ILE A 132 -26.07 -19.61 1.19
N PRO A 133 -25.43 -18.50 1.61
CA PRO A 133 -24.67 -18.47 2.85
C PRO A 133 -25.59 -18.61 4.07
N TYR A 134 -25.11 -19.29 5.11
CA TYR A 134 -25.72 -19.30 6.44
C TYR A 134 -25.00 -18.30 7.37
N ARG A 135 -23.74 -17.98 7.09
CA ARG A 135 -22.92 -17.04 7.86
C ARG A 135 -22.12 -16.13 6.94
N VAL A 136 -22.13 -14.84 7.26
CA VAL A 136 -21.31 -13.81 6.61
C VAL A 136 -20.53 -13.05 7.69
N ASP A 137 -19.21 -12.99 7.57
CA ASP A 137 -18.39 -12.12 8.41
C ASP A 137 -17.84 -10.96 7.58
N MET A 138 -18.13 -9.74 8.00
CA MET A 138 -17.58 -8.50 7.45
C MET A 138 -16.47 -8.04 8.38
N VAL A 139 -15.24 -7.85 7.89
CA VAL A 139 -14.08 -7.50 8.71
C VAL A 139 -13.52 -6.16 8.23
N TYR A 140 -13.27 -5.23 9.14
CA TYR A 140 -12.55 -4.00 8.84
C TYR A 140 -11.08 -4.12 9.25
N SER A 141 -10.16 -3.76 8.36
CA SER A 141 -8.74 -3.63 8.67
C SER A 141 -8.47 -2.43 9.57
N HIS A 142 -9.11 -1.29 9.27
CA HIS A 142 -9.08 -0.06 10.07
C HIS A 142 -10.26 0.85 9.71
N ALA A 143 -10.27 2.09 10.19
CA ALA A 143 -11.46 2.95 10.18
C ALA A 143 -11.55 3.96 9.02
N HIS A 144 -10.61 3.98 8.08
CA HIS A 144 -10.65 4.97 7.01
C HIS A 144 -11.72 4.68 5.98
N PHE A 145 -12.34 5.77 5.48
CA PHE A 145 -13.52 5.70 4.62
C PHE A 145 -13.27 4.96 3.32
N ASP A 146 -12.07 5.03 2.79
CA ASP A 146 -11.70 4.35 1.56
C ASP A 146 -11.65 2.83 1.72
N HIS A 147 -11.70 2.30 2.96
CA HIS A 147 -11.75 0.86 3.28
C HIS A 147 -13.05 0.40 3.94
N ILE A 148 -13.86 1.30 4.51
CA ILE A 148 -15.14 0.94 5.17
C ILE A 148 -16.36 1.65 4.58
N GLY A 149 -16.16 2.49 3.57
CA GLY A 149 -17.13 3.46 3.08
C GLY A 149 -18.35 2.85 2.39
N THR A 150 -18.23 1.66 1.79
CA THR A 150 -19.37 0.95 1.20
C THR A 150 -19.96 -0.14 2.10
N SER A 151 -19.47 -0.28 3.34
CA SER A 151 -19.91 -1.39 4.21
C SER A 151 -21.41 -1.37 4.54
N ARG A 152 -22.06 -0.20 4.70
CA ARG A 152 -23.53 -0.13 4.87
C ARG A 152 -24.29 -0.63 3.65
N LEU A 153 -23.82 -0.26 2.45
CA LEU A 153 -24.41 -0.71 1.19
C LEU A 153 -24.33 -2.24 1.07
N VAL A 154 -23.14 -2.80 1.33
CA VAL A 154 -22.91 -4.25 1.30
C VAL A 154 -23.73 -4.98 2.36
N PHE A 155 -23.79 -4.46 3.59
CA PHE A 155 -24.63 -5.02 4.65
C PHE A 155 -26.11 -5.06 4.27
N ASN A 156 -26.63 -3.97 3.70
CA ASN A 156 -28.02 -3.89 3.26
C ASN A 156 -28.30 -4.85 2.10
N PHE A 157 -27.38 -4.97 1.14
CA PHE A 157 -27.47 -5.97 0.08
C PHE A 157 -27.54 -7.39 0.65
N LEU A 158 -26.61 -7.76 1.53
CA LEU A 158 -26.56 -9.09 2.15
C LEU A 158 -27.84 -9.41 2.91
N ARG A 159 -28.39 -8.45 3.67
CA ARG A 159 -29.65 -8.63 4.40
C ARG A 159 -30.85 -8.85 3.48
N ARG A 160 -30.90 -8.17 2.33
CA ARG A 160 -31.99 -8.33 1.36
C ARG A 160 -31.85 -9.65 0.58
N GLN A 161 -30.65 -9.94 0.10
CA GLN A 161 -30.40 -11.08 -0.78
C GLN A 161 -30.36 -12.42 -0.01
N TYR A 162 -29.87 -12.40 1.24
CA TYR A 162 -29.67 -13.59 2.06
C TYR A 162 -30.28 -13.40 3.47
N PRO A 163 -31.60 -13.24 3.60
CA PRO A 163 -32.25 -12.86 4.86
C PRO A 163 -32.04 -13.86 6.00
N SER A 164 -31.79 -15.13 5.69
CA SER A 164 -31.51 -16.19 6.67
C SER A 164 -30.04 -16.25 7.12
N ALA A 165 -29.14 -15.50 6.50
CA ALA A 165 -27.72 -15.52 6.84
C ALA A 165 -27.44 -14.71 8.11
N LYS A 166 -26.68 -15.27 9.04
CA LYS A 166 -26.15 -14.54 10.19
C LYS A 166 -25.00 -13.64 9.74
N ILE A 167 -25.17 -12.32 9.87
CA ILE A 167 -24.13 -11.33 9.51
C ILE A 167 -23.43 -10.83 10.78
N LEU A 168 -22.11 -11.00 10.84
CA LEU A 168 -21.25 -10.49 11.91
C LEU A 168 -20.30 -9.45 11.35
N VAL A 169 -20.12 -8.34 12.07
CA VAL A 169 -19.23 -7.25 11.67
C VAL A 169 -18.10 -7.14 12.69
N TRP A 170 -16.88 -7.37 12.23
CA TRP A 170 -15.65 -7.41 13.00
C TRP A 170 -14.87 -6.12 12.80
N GLY A 171 -14.25 -5.65 13.87
CA GLY A 171 -13.35 -4.51 13.83
C GLY A 171 -12.76 -4.24 15.20
N THR A 172 -11.98 -3.18 15.31
CA THR A 172 -11.44 -2.76 16.60
C THR A 172 -12.43 -1.89 17.37
N LEU A 173 -12.14 -1.65 18.65
CA LEU A 173 -12.92 -0.72 19.46
C LEU A 173 -12.82 0.71 18.91
N GLU A 174 -11.65 1.09 18.38
CA GLU A 174 -11.40 2.37 17.70
C GLU A 174 -12.36 2.56 16.53
N THR A 175 -12.39 1.59 15.60
CA THR A 175 -13.28 1.61 14.42
C THR A 175 -14.74 1.72 14.84
N ARG A 176 -15.17 1.01 15.89
CA ARG A 176 -16.54 1.12 16.40
C ARG A 176 -16.88 2.52 16.92
N LYS A 177 -15.97 3.16 17.65
CA LYS A 177 -16.14 4.52 18.16
C LYS A 177 -16.23 5.52 17.01
N LEU A 178 -15.29 5.48 16.07
CA LEU A 178 -15.27 6.38 14.91
C LEU A 178 -16.52 6.25 14.04
N ILE A 179 -17.02 5.03 13.81
CA ILE A 179 -18.26 4.83 13.05
C ILE A 179 -19.48 5.33 13.83
N ARG A 180 -19.52 5.16 15.16
CA ARG A 180 -20.62 5.68 16.00
C ARG A 180 -20.68 7.21 15.94
N ASP A 181 -19.53 7.87 15.95
CA ASP A 181 -19.43 9.33 16.01
C ASP A 181 -19.47 9.98 14.61
N SER A 182 -19.44 9.16 13.55
CA SER A 182 -19.50 9.62 12.16
C SER A 182 -20.88 10.16 11.77
N LYS A 183 -20.94 11.42 11.36
CA LYS A 183 -22.15 12.07 10.82
C LYS A 183 -22.62 11.46 9.49
N ARG A 184 -21.70 10.91 8.68
CA ARG A 184 -22.03 10.35 7.35
C ARG A 184 -22.80 9.04 7.42
N GLN A 185 -22.59 8.26 8.49
CA GLN A 185 -23.25 6.97 8.72
C GLN A 185 -23.19 5.99 7.52
N LEU A 186 -22.12 6.02 6.72
CA LEU A 186 -21.93 5.12 5.56
C LEU A 186 -21.44 3.72 5.94
N SER A 187 -21.07 3.51 7.20
CA SER A 187 -20.49 2.25 7.66
C SER A 187 -21.33 1.59 8.75
N VAL A 188 -21.24 0.27 8.88
CA VAL A 188 -21.94 -0.49 9.93
C VAL A 188 -21.02 -0.66 11.13
N LYS A 189 -21.53 -0.39 12.34
CA LYS A 189 -20.74 -0.56 13.57
C LYS A 189 -20.35 -2.03 13.77
N PRO A 190 -19.08 -2.34 14.09
CA PRO A 190 -18.68 -3.67 14.53
C PRO A 190 -19.49 -4.14 15.75
N ASN A 191 -19.94 -5.39 15.70
CA ASN A 191 -20.56 -6.08 16.83
C ASN A 191 -19.63 -7.16 17.42
N ILE A 192 -18.58 -7.55 16.70
CA ILE A 192 -17.49 -8.36 17.21
C ILE A 192 -16.22 -7.51 17.31
N ILE A 193 -15.68 -7.40 18.52
CA ILE A 193 -14.50 -6.56 18.77
C ILE A 193 -13.25 -7.41 18.86
N VAL A 194 -12.26 -7.09 18.02
CA VAL A 194 -10.90 -7.61 18.14
C VAL A 194 -10.14 -6.73 19.12
N GLY A 195 -9.75 -7.31 20.25
CA GLY A 195 -8.97 -6.64 21.29
C GLY A 195 -7.47 -6.84 21.13
N ARG A 196 -6.68 -6.32 22.08
CA ARG A 196 -5.21 -6.40 22.07
C ARG A 196 -4.63 -7.82 22.00
N ARG A 197 -5.35 -8.82 22.50
CA ARG A 197 -4.93 -10.24 22.43
C ARG A 197 -5.15 -10.87 21.05
N GLY A 198 -5.73 -10.14 20.11
CA GLY A 198 -6.17 -10.66 18.82
C GLY A 198 -7.38 -11.60 18.94
N ARG A 199 -7.83 -12.09 17.79
CA ARG A 199 -8.90 -13.08 17.65
C ARG A 199 -8.65 -13.96 16.43
N THR A 200 -9.19 -15.18 16.45
CA THR A 200 -9.20 -16.06 15.28
C THR A 200 -10.62 -16.26 14.81
N LEU A 201 -10.86 -16.03 13.52
CA LEU A 201 -12.08 -16.37 12.82
C LEU A 201 -11.87 -17.74 12.15
N PHE A 202 -12.59 -18.74 12.61
CA PHE A 202 -12.58 -20.09 12.03
C PHE A 202 -13.69 -20.19 10.97
N MET A 203 -13.32 -20.50 9.73
CA MET A 203 -14.26 -20.77 8.64
C MET A 203 -14.47 -22.26 8.41
N SER A 204 -13.43 -23.04 8.66
CA SER A 204 -13.43 -24.50 8.66
C SER A 204 -12.27 -25.02 9.52
N PRO A 205 -12.11 -26.34 9.69
CA PRO A 205 -10.91 -26.90 10.31
C PRO A 205 -9.60 -26.54 9.58
N THR A 206 -9.66 -26.19 8.30
CA THR A 206 -8.48 -25.95 7.44
C THR A 206 -8.33 -24.49 6.98
N LEU A 207 -9.36 -23.65 7.15
CA LEU A 207 -9.36 -22.24 6.80
C LEU A 207 -9.68 -21.39 8.03
N MET A 208 -8.67 -20.67 8.52
CA MET A 208 -8.78 -19.73 9.63
C MET A 208 -8.10 -18.40 9.29
N VAL A 209 -8.62 -17.32 9.87
CA VAL A 209 -8.08 -15.96 9.76
C VAL A 209 -7.70 -15.49 11.16
N ARG A 210 -6.41 -15.21 11.37
CA ARG A 210 -5.88 -14.61 12.60
C ARG A 210 -5.90 -13.09 12.45
N LEU A 211 -6.48 -12.42 13.42
CA LEU A 211 -6.69 -10.98 13.46
C LEU A 211 -5.99 -10.42 14.70
N ASP A 212 -5.05 -9.50 14.53
CA ASP A 212 -4.37 -8.86 15.66
C ASP A 212 -4.01 -7.40 15.37
N ILE A 213 -4.14 -6.56 16.40
CA ILE A 213 -3.83 -5.14 16.31
C ILE A 213 -2.32 -4.99 16.41
N ILE A 214 -1.69 -4.56 15.32
CA ILE A 214 -0.24 -4.31 15.30
C ILE A 214 0.11 -2.85 15.10
N GLY A 215 -0.84 -2.02 14.68
CA GLY A 215 -0.65 -0.60 14.38
C GLY A 215 0.30 -0.34 13.20
N GLY A 216 0.36 0.91 12.74
CA GLY A 216 1.23 1.32 11.63
C GLY A 216 0.72 2.59 10.98
N HIS A 217 -0.17 2.45 10.01
CA HIS A 217 -0.95 3.54 9.41
C HIS A 217 -1.80 4.24 10.47
N THR A 218 -2.55 3.47 11.25
CA THR A 218 -3.21 3.92 12.48
C THR A 218 -2.73 3.12 13.68
N GLN A 219 -2.99 3.61 14.90
CA GLN A 219 -2.68 2.83 16.12
C GLN A 219 -3.53 1.55 16.23
N SER A 220 -4.65 1.49 15.51
CA SER A 220 -5.64 0.40 15.59
C SER A 220 -5.60 -0.57 14.41
N ASP A 221 -4.60 -0.47 13.53
CA ASP A 221 -4.56 -1.31 12.33
C ASP A 221 -4.55 -2.79 12.68
N LEU A 222 -5.50 -3.48 12.07
CA LEU A 222 -5.67 -4.90 12.20
C LEU A 222 -4.89 -5.60 11.10
N ARG A 223 -3.90 -6.40 11.49
CA ARG A 223 -3.29 -7.37 10.60
C ARG A 223 -4.23 -8.54 10.44
N VAL A 224 -4.43 -8.95 9.20
CA VAL A 224 -5.18 -10.13 8.80
C VAL A 224 -4.17 -11.16 8.31
N TYR A 225 -4.09 -12.31 8.98
CA TYR A 225 -3.16 -13.37 8.61
C TYR A 225 -3.90 -14.69 8.41
N ILE A 226 -3.71 -15.26 7.23
CA ILE A 226 -4.18 -16.58 6.87
C ILE A 226 -2.94 -17.50 6.82
N PRO A 227 -2.76 -18.39 7.81
CA PRO A 227 -1.59 -19.26 7.86
C PRO A 227 -1.48 -20.16 6.62
N PRO A 228 -0.25 -20.58 6.24
CA PRO A 228 -0.06 -21.58 5.19
C PRO A 228 -0.74 -22.89 5.58
N SER A 229 -1.22 -23.62 4.58
CA SER A 229 -1.83 -24.93 4.75
C SER A 229 -1.45 -25.84 3.58
N ARG A 230 -1.94 -27.09 3.55
CA ARG A 230 -1.76 -27.97 2.39
C ARG A 230 -2.34 -27.38 1.10
N ALA A 231 -3.34 -26.50 1.22
CA ALA A 231 -4.00 -25.86 0.08
C ALA A 231 -3.23 -24.66 -0.50
N GLY A 232 -2.11 -24.26 0.11
CA GLY A 232 -1.23 -23.23 -0.43
C GLY A 232 -0.54 -22.35 0.62
N GLY A 233 0.14 -21.33 0.09
CA GLY A 233 0.94 -20.38 0.85
C GLY A 233 0.19 -19.60 1.93
N GLY A 234 0.97 -18.97 2.81
CA GLY A 234 0.44 -18.03 3.79
C GLY A 234 0.09 -16.70 3.12
N ILE A 235 -0.96 -16.04 3.59
CA ILE A 235 -1.41 -14.74 3.08
C ILE A 235 -1.47 -13.75 4.24
N VAL A 236 -0.82 -12.60 4.11
CA VAL A 236 -0.97 -11.48 5.04
C VAL A 236 -1.65 -10.35 4.31
N MET A 237 -2.78 -9.86 4.83
CA MET A 237 -3.34 -8.57 4.47
C MET A 237 -3.03 -7.58 5.59
N PHE A 238 -2.34 -6.50 5.23
CA PHE A 238 -1.99 -5.43 6.14
C PHE A 238 -1.97 -4.13 5.37
N VAL A 239 -2.96 -3.30 5.68
CA VAL A 239 -3.42 -2.24 4.80
C VAL A 239 -2.68 -0.93 5.09
N ASP A 240 -2.35 -0.19 4.03
CA ASP A 240 -1.77 1.17 4.07
C ASP A 240 -0.40 1.30 4.75
N VAL A 241 0.36 0.21 4.83
CA VAL A 241 1.73 0.24 5.39
C VAL A 241 2.78 -0.13 4.36
N VAL A 242 2.51 -1.09 3.48
CA VAL A 242 3.45 -1.51 2.43
C VAL A 242 2.80 -1.25 1.08
N PHE A 243 3.54 -0.64 0.16
CA PHE A 243 3.08 -0.29 -1.17
C PHE A 243 4.01 -0.96 -2.20
N PRO A 244 3.74 -2.21 -2.62
CA PRO A 244 4.66 -3.00 -3.43
C PRO A 244 5.14 -2.27 -4.69
N GLY A 245 6.45 -2.00 -4.76
CA GLY A 245 7.10 -1.28 -5.86
C GLY A 245 7.06 0.25 -5.79
N PHE A 246 6.40 0.84 -4.79
CA PHE A 246 6.22 2.29 -4.65
C PHE A 246 6.69 2.78 -3.28
N ALA A 247 7.10 4.04 -3.21
CA ALA A 247 7.20 4.74 -1.94
C ALA A 247 5.77 4.93 -1.41
N ALA A 248 5.58 4.86 -0.08
CA ALA A 248 4.26 5.09 0.50
C ALA A 248 3.74 6.49 0.10
N PRO A 249 2.44 6.64 -0.21
CA PRO A 249 1.87 7.93 -0.58
C PRO A 249 1.83 8.88 0.62
N PHE A 250 1.68 10.18 0.37
CA PHE A 250 1.61 11.22 1.42
C PHE A 250 2.83 11.19 2.34
N ASN A 251 2.65 11.50 3.63
CA ASN A 251 3.69 11.42 4.65
C ASN A 251 3.72 10.02 5.27
N PHE A 252 4.28 9.04 4.53
CA PHE A 252 4.31 7.59 4.82
C PHE A 252 2.93 7.02 5.15
N ALA A 253 1.97 7.33 4.27
CA ALA A 253 0.56 7.01 4.43
C ALA A 253 0.07 7.48 5.81
N ILE A 254 0.19 8.77 6.11
CA ILE A 254 -0.40 9.43 7.28
C ILE A 254 -0.12 8.76 8.65
N THR A 255 0.98 8.01 8.75
CA THR A 255 1.36 7.40 10.02
C THR A 255 1.64 8.46 11.09
N GLN A 256 1.16 8.19 12.30
CA GLN A 256 1.36 9.05 13.48
C GLN A 256 2.56 8.63 14.34
N ASP A 257 3.18 7.47 14.03
CA ASP A 257 4.32 6.94 14.77
C ASP A 257 5.22 6.15 13.82
N LEU A 258 6.28 6.80 13.33
CA LEU A 258 7.24 6.19 12.40
C LEU A 258 7.95 4.97 13.01
N ARG A 259 8.18 4.94 14.33
CA ARG A 259 8.81 3.79 14.98
C ARG A 259 7.84 2.61 15.02
N GLN A 260 6.58 2.85 15.34
CA GLN A 260 5.54 1.82 15.28
C GLN A 260 5.31 1.36 13.84
N TYR A 261 5.36 2.25 12.86
CA TYR A 261 5.33 1.94 11.44
C TYR A 261 6.48 0.99 11.03
N ILE A 262 7.73 1.26 11.44
CA ILE A 262 8.85 0.33 11.18
C ILE A 262 8.68 -1.00 11.95
N LYS A 263 8.22 -0.96 13.21
CA LYS A 263 7.97 -2.17 14.02
C LYS A 263 6.87 -3.05 13.42
N SER A 264 5.85 -2.47 12.78
CA SER A 264 4.76 -3.25 12.18
C SER A 264 5.26 -4.11 11.00
N HIS A 265 6.18 -3.58 10.18
CA HIS A 265 6.88 -4.37 9.15
C HIS A 265 7.62 -5.56 9.77
N GLN A 266 8.37 -5.35 10.86
CA GLN A 266 9.08 -6.43 11.55
C GLN A 266 8.10 -7.49 12.08
N ARG A 267 6.95 -7.08 12.60
CA ARG A 267 5.90 -8.00 13.08
C ARG A 267 5.29 -8.81 11.93
N VAL A 268 5.08 -8.21 10.76
CA VAL A 268 4.66 -8.92 9.55
C VAL A 268 5.71 -9.93 9.12
N LEU A 269 6.99 -9.53 9.06
CA LEU A 269 8.11 -10.38 8.67
C LEU A 269 8.34 -11.57 9.61
N ARG A 270 7.78 -11.61 10.82
CA ARG A 270 7.83 -12.82 11.67
C ARG A 270 6.91 -13.94 11.20
N LEU A 271 5.97 -13.65 10.30
CA LEU A 271 5.02 -14.62 9.77
C LEU A 271 5.61 -15.37 8.57
N ARG A 272 5.07 -16.58 8.32
CA ARG A 272 5.32 -17.35 7.11
C ARG A 272 4.22 -17.03 6.09
N PHE A 273 4.56 -16.32 5.03
CA PHE A 273 3.61 -15.94 3.97
C PHE A 273 4.35 -15.77 2.66
N ASP A 274 3.61 -16.01 1.57
CA ASP A 274 4.11 -15.87 0.20
C ASP A 274 3.42 -14.69 -0.49
N THR A 275 2.17 -14.41 -0.10
CA THR A 275 1.35 -13.31 -0.63
C THR A 275 1.14 -12.23 0.42
N PHE A 276 1.39 -10.98 0.05
CA PHE A 276 1.06 -9.80 0.81
C PHE A 276 -0.03 -8.99 0.10
N VAL A 277 -1.09 -8.64 0.82
CA VAL A 277 -2.22 -7.84 0.33
C VAL A 277 -2.18 -6.47 1.01
N PRO A 278 -1.77 -5.41 0.31
CA PRO A 278 -1.57 -4.07 0.88
C PRO A 278 -2.85 -3.24 1.04
N GLY A 279 -4.00 -3.70 0.54
CA GLY A 279 -5.23 -2.91 0.45
C GLY A 279 -5.24 -1.88 -0.69
N HIS A 280 -4.07 -1.39 -1.11
CA HIS A 280 -3.92 -0.48 -2.26
C HIS A 280 -2.84 -0.94 -3.26
N ILE A 281 -2.94 -0.53 -4.52
CA ILE A 281 -1.99 -0.89 -5.60
C ILE A 281 -2.08 -2.38 -5.93
N GLY A 282 -0.97 -3.11 -6.04
CA GLY A 282 -0.92 -4.50 -6.45
C GLY A 282 -0.45 -5.40 -5.33
N LEU A 283 -0.67 -6.71 -5.46
CA LEU A 283 -0.11 -7.70 -4.54
C LEU A 283 1.40 -7.52 -4.38
N GLY A 284 1.87 -7.80 -3.17
CA GLY A 284 3.28 -7.91 -2.85
C GLY A 284 3.62 -9.28 -2.32
N ASN A 285 4.85 -9.40 -1.86
CA ASN A 285 5.38 -10.56 -1.16
C ASN A 285 6.28 -10.10 0.00
N ARG A 286 7.01 -11.05 0.57
CA ARG A 286 7.91 -10.80 1.68
C ARG A 286 9.04 -9.82 1.35
N THR A 287 9.57 -9.86 0.13
CA THR A 287 10.60 -8.92 -0.35
C THR A 287 10.07 -7.50 -0.39
N ASP A 288 8.82 -7.27 -0.81
CA ASP A 288 8.22 -5.94 -0.80
C ASP A 288 8.11 -5.36 0.63
N VAL A 289 7.78 -6.20 1.62
CA VAL A 289 7.74 -5.78 3.04
C VAL A 289 9.15 -5.42 3.54
N VAL A 290 10.18 -6.17 3.13
CA VAL A 290 11.58 -5.84 3.47
C VAL A 290 11.98 -4.50 2.85
N VAL A 291 11.75 -4.34 1.55
CA VAL A 291 12.08 -3.11 0.81
C VAL A 291 11.38 -1.89 1.42
N SER A 292 10.09 -2.01 1.77
CA SER A 292 9.34 -0.90 2.40
C SER A 292 9.92 -0.53 3.77
N MET A 293 10.32 -1.53 4.57
CA MET A 293 10.94 -1.30 5.87
C MET A 293 12.32 -0.63 5.71
N GLU A 294 13.13 -1.10 4.76
CA GLU A 294 14.45 -0.54 4.46
C GLU A 294 14.35 0.90 3.97
N TYR A 295 13.35 1.21 3.14
CA TYR A 295 13.06 2.56 2.70
C TYR A 295 12.75 3.48 3.89
N ALA A 296 11.80 3.09 4.76
CA ALA A 296 11.45 3.88 5.94
C ALA A 296 12.65 4.14 6.86
N LYS A 297 13.48 3.12 7.11
CA LYS A 297 14.74 3.26 7.86
C LYS A 297 15.72 4.19 7.14
N SER A 298 15.85 4.06 5.83
CA SER A 298 16.77 4.89 5.04
C SER A 298 16.38 6.36 5.05
N VAL A 299 15.08 6.69 5.08
CA VAL A 299 14.62 8.08 5.24
C VAL A 299 14.95 8.59 6.64
N LEU A 300 14.79 7.78 7.69
CA LEU A 300 15.17 8.17 9.04
C LEU A 300 16.67 8.45 9.17
N GLU A 301 17.52 7.61 8.56
CA GLU A 301 18.97 7.85 8.56
C GLU A 301 19.35 9.07 7.71
N ALA A 302 18.69 9.28 6.56
CA ALA A 302 18.89 10.49 5.74
C ALA A 302 18.49 11.76 6.50
N ALA A 303 17.41 11.72 7.28
CA ALA A 303 16.99 12.84 8.13
C ALA A 303 18.05 13.17 9.19
N LYS A 304 18.66 12.16 9.84
CA LYS A 304 19.76 12.38 10.80
C LYS A 304 20.98 13.03 10.14
N GLN A 305 21.35 12.55 8.96
CA GLN A 305 22.45 13.11 8.19
C GLN A 305 22.16 14.56 7.79
N ALA A 306 20.92 14.85 7.37
CA ALA A 306 20.50 16.19 6.99
C ALA A 306 20.57 17.20 8.15
N VAL A 307 20.18 16.80 9.37
CA VAL A 307 20.35 17.64 10.56
C VAL A 307 21.83 17.98 10.79
N ALA A 308 22.73 17.01 10.60
CA ALA A 308 24.16 17.21 10.79
C ALA A 308 24.84 17.98 9.64
N SER A 309 24.25 18.00 8.44
CA SER A 309 24.89 18.59 7.24
C SER A 309 24.53 20.05 7.00
N VAL A 310 23.43 20.56 7.55
CA VAL A 310 23.01 21.96 7.33
C VAL A 310 23.96 22.91 8.05
N THR A 311 24.71 23.69 7.26
CA THR A 311 25.73 24.62 7.75
C THR A 311 25.14 25.98 8.13
N LEU A 312 25.90 26.75 8.91
CA LEU A 312 25.55 28.16 9.18
C LEU A 312 25.51 28.98 7.90
N GLN A 313 26.45 28.77 6.97
CA GLN A 313 26.49 29.51 5.71
C GLN A 313 25.21 29.29 4.89
N GLN A 314 24.73 28.04 4.78
CA GLN A 314 23.46 27.75 4.11
C GLN A 314 22.26 28.44 4.76
N GLN A 315 22.26 28.58 6.08
CA GLN A 315 21.21 29.31 6.80
C GLN A 315 21.30 30.82 6.52
N ILE A 316 22.50 31.38 6.47
CA ILE A 316 22.75 32.78 6.08
C ILE A 316 22.27 33.02 4.65
N ASP A 317 22.63 32.16 3.72
CA ASP A 317 22.24 32.27 2.30
C ASP A 317 20.72 32.14 2.12
N ALA A 318 20.07 31.28 2.91
CA ALA A 318 18.61 31.17 2.98
C ALA A 318 17.93 32.37 3.70
N GLY A 319 18.73 33.26 4.28
CA GLY A 319 18.31 34.52 4.85
C GLY A 319 17.85 34.45 6.30
N ILE A 320 18.44 33.56 7.11
CA ILE A 320 18.16 33.49 8.56
C ILE A 320 18.31 34.86 9.24
N GLY A 321 19.23 35.71 8.78
CA GLY A 321 19.48 37.04 9.32
C GLY A 321 18.32 38.03 9.15
N ARG A 322 17.35 37.77 8.25
CA ARG A 322 16.15 38.62 8.09
C ARG A 322 15.33 38.76 9.36
N VAL A 323 15.41 37.78 10.27
CA VAL A 323 14.74 37.87 11.58
C VAL A 323 15.27 39.02 12.45
N SER A 324 16.50 39.47 12.21
CA SER A 324 17.20 40.48 12.99
C SER A 324 17.37 41.82 12.26
N ASP A 325 16.93 41.93 11.01
CA ASP A 325 16.96 43.18 10.23
C ASP A 325 15.67 43.99 10.45
N PRO A 326 15.71 45.18 11.07
CA PRO A 326 14.52 46.01 11.31
C PRO A 326 13.73 46.40 10.06
N ASN A 327 14.32 46.28 8.87
CA ASN A 327 13.68 46.61 7.59
C ASN A 327 13.06 45.39 6.88
N ALA A 328 13.31 44.16 7.37
CA ALA A 328 12.77 42.95 6.78
C ALA A 328 11.35 42.65 7.29
N ALA A 329 10.52 42.02 6.46
CA ALA A 329 9.16 41.64 6.85
C ALA A 329 9.14 40.59 7.98
N GLU A 330 10.22 39.83 8.12
CA GLU A 330 10.36 38.76 9.11
C GLU A 330 10.99 39.25 10.43
N PHE A 331 11.26 40.55 10.55
CA PHE A 331 11.84 41.15 11.76
C PHE A 331 11.05 40.77 13.02
N GLY A 332 11.74 40.20 14.01
CA GLY A 332 11.14 39.79 15.28
C GLY A 332 10.26 38.53 15.21
N ASN A 333 10.09 37.90 14.04
CA ASN A 333 9.35 36.64 13.92
C ASN A 333 10.19 35.45 14.40
N PHE A 334 10.05 35.11 15.68
CA PHE A 334 10.80 34.05 16.34
C PHE A 334 10.74 32.68 15.63
N PHE A 335 9.64 32.36 14.95
CA PHE A 335 9.48 31.06 14.26
C PHE A 335 10.13 31.03 12.87
N PHE A 336 10.40 32.19 12.26
CA PHE A 336 10.93 32.27 10.90
C PHE A 336 12.24 31.48 10.72
N PRO A 337 13.27 31.61 11.57
CA PRO A 337 14.51 30.82 11.45
C PRO A 337 14.27 29.31 11.45
N PHE A 338 13.33 28.82 12.25
CA PHE A 338 13.08 27.39 12.40
C PHE A 338 12.23 26.82 11.26
N VAL A 339 11.12 27.49 10.95
CA VAL A 339 10.08 26.97 10.05
C VAL A 339 10.36 27.32 8.60
N SER A 340 10.91 28.51 8.34
CA SER A 340 11.10 29.03 6.98
C SER A 340 12.54 28.93 6.48
N VAL A 341 13.50 28.64 7.37
CA VAL A 341 14.92 28.50 6.99
C VAL A 341 15.47 27.11 7.33
N LEU A 342 15.60 26.78 8.61
CA LEU A 342 16.28 25.55 9.04
C LEU A 342 15.54 24.29 8.56
N ARG A 343 14.22 24.20 8.79
CA ARG A 343 13.45 23.00 8.45
C ARG A 343 13.41 22.73 6.93
N PRO A 344 13.18 23.71 6.04
CA PRO A 344 13.28 23.49 4.60
C PRO A 344 14.67 23.01 4.16
N LEU A 345 15.76 23.58 4.69
CA LEU A 345 17.13 23.14 4.37
C LEU A 345 17.35 21.67 4.75
N GLN A 346 16.90 21.27 5.95
CA GLN A 346 17.00 19.87 6.40
C GLN A 346 16.15 18.93 5.55
N ILE A 347 14.93 19.35 5.17
CA ILE A 347 14.06 18.55 4.28
C ILE A 347 14.72 18.35 2.92
N GLU A 348 15.26 19.40 2.32
CA GLU A 348 15.92 19.29 0.99
C GLU A 348 17.19 18.44 1.06
N ALA A 349 18.01 18.58 2.10
CA ALA A 349 19.19 17.75 2.29
C ALA A 349 18.80 16.25 2.46
N CYS A 350 17.80 15.96 3.28
CA CYS A 350 17.28 14.60 3.44
C CYS A 350 16.69 14.06 2.12
N PHE A 351 15.89 14.88 1.43
CA PHE A 351 15.24 14.53 0.18
C PHE A 351 16.25 14.10 -0.89
N ARG A 352 17.35 14.84 -1.06
CA ARG A 352 18.40 14.51 -2.03
C ARG A 352 19.03 13.15 -1.74
N ILE A 353 19.40 12.88 -0.49
CA ILE A 353 19.95 11.58 -0.04
C ILE A 353 18.96 10.45 -0.35
N VAL A 354 17.68 10.68 -0.09
CA VAL A 354 16.63 9.67 -0.32
C VAL A 354 16.41 9.41 -1.80
N VAL A 355 16.27 10.45 -2.63
CA VAL A 355 16.02 10.32 -4.06
C VAL A 355 17.22 9.71 -4.78
N GLU A 356 18.44 10.09 -4.41
CA GLU A 356 19.65 9.48 -4.97
C GLU A 356 19.65 7.96 -4.81
N LYS A 357 19.29 7.48 -3.61
CA LYS A 357 19.28 6.05 -3.30
C LYS A 357 18.05 5.32 -3.82
N TRP A 358 16.87 5.92 -3.72
CA TRP A 358 15.59 5.24 -3.89
C TRP A 358 14.79 5.66 -5.12
N GLY A 359 15.14 6.75 -5.79
CA GLY A 359 14.42 7.29 -6.96
C GLY A 359 14.17 6.23 -8.03
N CYS A 360 15.21 5.49 -8.42
CA CYS A 360 15.09 4.41 -9.41
C CYS A 360 14.64 3.07 -8.84
N ARG A 361 14.47 2.97 -7.51
CA ARG A 361 14.09 1.72 -6.81
C ARG A 361 12.60 1.66 -6.51
N LEU A 362 11.98 2.79 -6.18
CA LEU A 362 10.57 2.85 -5.79
C LEU A 362 9.87 3.95 -6.58
N GLY A 363 8.74 3.60 -7.20
CA GLY A 363 7.93 4.56 -7.92
C GLY A 363 7.43 5.68 -7.01
N GLY A 364 7.42 6.91 -7.53
CA GLY A 364 6.91 8.10 -6.85
C GLY A 364 7.80 8.67 -5.75
N THR A 365 9.01 8.12 -5.51
CA THR A 365 9.91 8.58 -4.44
C THR A 365 10.18 10.08 -4.50
N ASP A 366 10.42 10.62 -5.70
CA ASP A 366 10.65 12.04 -5.97
C ASP A 366 9.45 12.94 -5.61
N LEU A 367 8.24 12.39 -5.65
CA LEU A 367 7.01 13.12 -5.33
C LEU A 367 6.72 13.17 -3.83
N VAL A 368 7.09 12.12 -3.09
CA VAL A 368 6.68 11.95 -1.68
C VAL A 368 7.82 12.09 -0.68
N ALA A 369 9.08 11.94 -1.10
CA ALA A 369 10.21 11.89 -0.18
C ALA A 369 10.39 13.16 0.66
N ARG A 370 10.01 14.34 0.17
CA ARG A 370 10.01 15.58 0.99
C ARG A 370 9.09 15.47 2.19
N GLY A 371 7.88 14.96 1.97
CA GLY A 371 6.91 14.70 3.04
C GLY A 371 7.42 13.64 4.03
N HIS A 372 8.07 12.60 3.52
CA HIS A 372 8.69 11.56 4.35
C HIS A 372 9.84 12.12 5.20
N CYS A 373 10.69 12.96 4.62
CA CYS A 373 11.76 13.65 5.33
C CYS A 373 11.22 14.60 6.40
N PHE A 374 10.16 15.35 6.09
CA PHE A 374 9.46 16.18 7.08
C PHE A 374 9.01 15.36 8.29
N THR A 375 8.30 14.26 8.06
CA THR A 375 7.86 13.35 9.12
C THR A 375 9.05 12.77 9.88
N ALA A 376 10.06 12.24 9.19
CA ALA A 376 11.22 11.63 9.84
C ALA A 376 11.98 12.63 10.73
N LEU A 377 12.16 13.87 10.27
CA LEU A 377 12.81 14.92 11.06
C LEU A 377 11.99 15.29 12.31
N GLN A 378 10.66 15.24 12.29
CA GLN A 378 9.84 15.43 13.50
C GLN A 378 10.07 14.31 14.53
N PHE A 379 10.33 13.08 14.07
CA PHE A 379 10.58 11.93 14.95
C PHE A 379 11.98 11.91 15.58
N LEU A 380 12.93 12.68 15.06
CA LEU A 380 14.27 12.78 15.66
C LEU A 380 14.26 13.57 16.97
N ASP A 381 13.33 14.53 17.09
CA ASP A 381 13.22 15.45 18.21
C ASP A 381 12.41 14.88 19.41
N ILE A 382 12.07 13.58 19.37
CA ILE A 382 11.32 12.90 20.42
C ILE A 382 12.29 12.02 21.25
N GLU A 383 12.54 12.45 22.49
CA GLU A 383 13.20 11.62 23.52
C GLU A 383 12.28 10.43 23.87
N LEU A 384 12.86 9.23 23.95
CA LEU A 384 12.13 8.00 24.29
C LEU A 384 12.84 7.19 25.35
#